data_AF-B3C9X7-F1
#
_entry.id   AF-B3C9X7-F1
#
_cell.length_a   1.000
_cell.length_b   1.000
_cell.length_c   1.000
_cell.angle_alpha   90.00
_cell.angle_beta   90.00
_cell.angle_gamma   90.00
#
_symmetry.space_group_name_H-M   'P 1'
#
loop_
_entity.id
_entity.type
_entity.pdbx_description
1 polymer ?
#
loop_
_entity_poly.entity_id
_entity_poly.type
_entity_poly.pdbx_seq_one_letter_code
_entity_poly.pdbx_strand_id
1 'polypeptide(L)'
;MIMKKLIGAVTEEEKLEIQVLFERRNGLNELARIVTGSNEMLYEKLVKDLGETGRKFQDWWDRMSDQYQWEQCEKGNWEINFSTNEIYLVYEE
;
A
#
# COMPACT_ATOMS: atom_id res chain seq x y z
N MET A 1 -16.92 5.28 -15.74
CA MET A 1 -16.43 3.87 -15.81
C MET A 1 -15.09 3.80 -15.09
N ILE A 2 -14.71 2.67 -14.46
CA ILE A 2 -13.36 2.56 -13.87
C ILE A 2 -12.37 2.32 -15.01
N MET A 3 -11.41 3.23 -15.14
CA MET A 3 -10.32 3.16 -16.11
C MET A 3 -9.05 2.71 -15.40
N LYS A 4 -8.23 1.93 -16.10
CA LYS A 4 -6.93 1.45 -15.63
C LYS A 4 -5.87 1.67 -16.69
N LYS A 5 -4.92 2.56 -16.41
CA LYS A 5 -3.86 2.97 -17.34
C LYS A 5 -2.52 2.50 -16.81
N LEU A 6 -1.73 1.78 -17.62
CA LEU A 6 -0.34 1.49 -17.32
C LEU A 6 0.46 2.80 -17.40
N ILE A 7 1.13 3.17 -16.30
CA ILE A 7 1.87 4.44 -16.19
C ILE A 7 3.36 4.24 -15.90
N GLY A 8 3.80 3.02 -15.60
CA GLY A 8 5.20 2.73 -15.35
C GLY A 8 5.43 1.31 -14.87
N ALA A 9 6.66 1.04 -14.46
CA ALA A 9 7.06 -0.17 -13.76
C ALA A 9 8.17 0.17 -12.76
N VAL A 10 8.25 -0.60 -11.68
CA VAL A 10 9.31 -0.49 -10.65
C VAL A 10 10.32 -1.63 -10.79
N THR A 11 11.47 -1.52 -10.14
CA THR A 11 12.42 -2.63 -10.08
C THR A 11 11.89 -3.77 -9.21
N GLU A 12 12.54 -4.94 -9.29
CA GLU A 12 12.21 -6.06 -8.43
C GLU A 12 12.45 -5.73 -6.96
N GLU A 13 13.54 -5.03 -6.65
CA GLU A 13 13.88 -4.61 -5.29
C GLU A 13 12.84 -3.63 -4.72
N GLU A 14 12.42 -2.65 -5.52
CA GLU A 14 11.40 -1.68 -5.13
C GLU A 14 10.05 -2.34 -4.91
N LYS A 15 9.65 -3.28 -5.78
CA LYS A 15 8.45 -4.09 -5.56
C LYS A 15 8.56 -4.90 -4.26
N LEU A 16 9.68 -5.58 -4.02
CA LEU A 16 9.84 -6.42 -2.83
C LEU A 16 9.69 -5.59 -1.55
N GLU A 17 10.17 -4.34 -1.55
CA GLU A 17 9.99 -3.40 -0.45
C GLU A 17 8.50 -3.17 -0.12
N ILE A 18 7.68 -2.80 -1.11
CA ILE A 18 6.25 -2.55 -0.89
C ILE A 18 5.45 -3.83 -0.67
N GLN A 19 5.89 -4.96 -1.23
CA GLN A 19 5.24 -6.25 -1.04
C GLN A 19 5.33 -6.70 0.43
N VAL A 20 6.49 -6.54 1.07
CA VAL A 20 6.65 -6.84 2.50
C VAL A 20 5.72 -5.98 3.36
N LEU A 21 5.56 -4.70 3.02
CA LEU A 21 4.64 -3.80 3.73
C LEU A 21 3.18 -4.19 3.50
N PHE A 22 2.82 -4.59 2.27
CA PHE A 22 1.48 -5.07 1.92
C PHE A 22 1.11 -6.32 2.72
N GLU A 23 1.98 -7.33 2.74
CA GLU A 23 1.78 -8.58 3.46
C GLU A 23 1.67 -8.35 4.97
N ARG A 24 2.55 -7.50 5.53
CA ARG A 24 2.48 -7.10 6.95
C ARG A 24 1.16 -6.40 7.27
N ARG A 25 0.72 -5.47 6.44
CA ARG A 25 -0.56 -4.75 6.62
C ARG A 25 -1.74 -5.72 6.61
N ASN A 26 -1.74 -6.68 5.68
CA ASN A 26 -2.79 -7.70 5.61
C ASN A 26 -2.80 -8.58 6.87
N GLY A 27 -1.64 -9.03 7.34
CA GLY A 27 -1.54 -9.78 8.59
C GLY A 27 -2.08 -9.01 9.79
N LEU A 28 -1.75 -7.73 9.91
CA LEU A 28 -2.28 -6.87 10.99
C LEU A 28 -3.79 -6.65 10.87
N ASN A 29 -4.33 -6.48 9.66
CA ASN A 29 -5.78 -6.36 9.44
C ASN A 29 -6.53 -7.63 9.83
N GLU A 30 -6.00 -8.81 9.50
CA GLU A 30 -6.61 -10.07 9.94
C GLU A 30 -6.54 -10.25 11.46
N LEU A 31 -5.43 -9.83 12.09
CA LEU A 31 -5.34 -9.79 13.57
C LEU A 31 -6.38 -8.83 14.17
N ALA A 32 -6.62 -7.68 13.57
CA ALA A 32 -7.62 -6.71 14.05
C ALA A 32 -9.05 -7.26 14.08
N ARG A 33 -9.36 -8.26 13.26
CA ARG A 33 -10.66 -8.93 13.27
C ARG A 33 -10.83 -9.89 14.46
N ILE A 34 -9.73 -10.36 15.04
CA ILE A 34 -9.73 -11.37 16.10
C ILE A 34 -9.41 -10.74 17.47
N VAL A 35 -8.56 -9.70 17.50
CA VAL A 35 -8.17 -9.02 18.73
C VAL A 35 -9.34 -8.19 19.25
N THR A 36 -9.84 -8.58 20.42
CA THR A 36 -10.88 -7.84 21.14
C THR A 36 -10.24 -6.81 22.08
N GLY A 37 -10.93 -5.69 22.31
CA GLY A 37 -10.47 -4.63 23.22
C GLY A 37 -10.30 -5.04 24.69
N SER A 38 -10.68 -6.27 25.07
CA SER A 38 -10.47 -6.84 26.40
C SER A 38 -8.99 -7.10 26.72
N ASN A 39 -8.11 -7.15 25.72
CA ASN A 39 -6.66 -7.16 25.90
C ASN A 39 -6.08 -5.82 25.42
N GLU A 40 -6.17 -4.80 26.27
CA GLU A 40 -5.78 -3.42 25.96
C GLU A 40 -4.34 -3.33 25.45
N MET A 41 -3.38 -4.02 26.09
CA MET A 41 -1.98 -4.03 25.66
C MET A 41 -1.82 -4.56 24.22
N LEU A 42 -2.50 -5.66 23.88
CA LEU A 42 -2.44 -6.25 22.55
C LEU A 42 -3.11 -5.33 21.52
N TYR A 43 -4.24 -4.73 21.88
CA TYR A 43 -4.96 -3.78 21.03
C TYR A 43 -4.13 -2.53 20.76
N GLU A 44 -3.54 -1.91 21.78
CA GLU A 44 -2.66 -0.74 21.64
C GLU A 44 -1.46 -1.03 20.74
N LYS A 45 -0.81 -2.18 20.96
CA LYS A 45 0.31 -2.60 20.11
C LYS A 45 -0.12 -2.78 18.66
N LEU A 46 -1.26 -3.44 18.43
CA LEU A 46 -1.81 -3.64 17.09
C LEU A 46 -2.11 -2.32 16.39
N VAL A 47 -2.76 -1.38 17.07
CA VAL A 47 -3.07 -0.04 16.54
C VAL A 47 -1.79 0.71 16.18
N LYS A 48 -0.76 0.64 17.05
CA LYS A 48 0.55 1.23 16.77
C LYS A 48 1.21 0.61 15.53
N ASP A 49 1.24 -0.72 15.46
CA ASP A 49 1.84 -1.44 14.34
C ASP A 49 1.10 -1.17 13.00
N LEU A 50 -0.23 -1.05 13.04
CA LEU A 50 -1.04 -0.64 11.89
C LEU A 50 -0.68 0.78 11.42
N GLY A 51 -0.57 1.73 12.36
CA GLY A 51 -0.19 3.11 12.04
C GLY A 51 1.21 3.22 11.44
N GLU A 52 2.20 2.55 12.04
CA GLU A 52 3.58 2.52 11.54
C GLU A 52 3.69 1.86 10.16
N THR A 53 2.99 0.73 9.96
CA THR A 53 2.99 0.00 8.67
C THR A 53 2.28 0.82 7.59
N GLY A 54 1.14 1.44 7.93
CA GLY A 54 0.38 2.30 7.03
C GLY A 54 1.18 3.51 6.56
N ARG A 55 1.89 4.18 7.48
CA ARG A 55 2.78 5.30 7.14
C ARG A 55 3.88 4.88 6.17
N LYS A 56 4.62 3.80 6.47
CA LYS A 56 5.69 3.30 5.59
C LYS A 56 5.17 2.90 4.22
N PHE A 57 3.97 2.32 4.16
CA PHE A 57 3.31 1.95 2.91
C PHE A 57 3.02 3.19 2.06
N GLN A 58 2.49 4.26 2.66
CA GLN A 58 2.27 5.53 1.96
C GLN A 58 3.58 6.21 1.55
N ASP A 59 4.56 6.27 2.45
CA ASP A 59 5.87 6.88 2.18
C ASP A 59 6.56 6.24 0.95
N TRP A 60 6.36 4.93 0.74
CA TRP A 60 6.86 4.25 -0.46
C TRP A 60 6.17 4.74 -1.74
N TRP A 61 4.83 4.86 -1.74
CA TRP A 61 4.09 5.38 -2.89
C TRP A 61 4.49 6.81 -3.22
N ASP A 62 4.60 7.66 -2.20
CA ASP A 62 5.00 9.06 -2.36
C ASP A 62 6.40 9.14 -2.98
N ARG A 63 7.36 8.40 -2.43
CA ARG A 63 8.75 8.37 -2.93
C ARG A 63 8.86 7.84 -4.36
N MET A 64 8.16 6.75 -4.68
CA MET A 64 8.21 6.18 -6.03
C MET A 64 7.53 7.06 -7.06
N SER A 65 6.39 7.65 -6.71
CA SER A 65 5.67 8.56 -7.59
C SER A 65 6.48 9.81 -7.92
N ASP A 66 7.24 10.33 -6.95
CA ASP A 66 8.18 11.43 -7.17
C ASP A 66 9.42 10.97 -7.98
N GLN A 67 10.00 9.81 -7.68
CA GLN A 67 11.17 9.30 -8.42
C GLN A 67 10.85 9.09 -9.91
N TYR A 68 9.70 8.51 -10.22
CA TYR A 68 9.29 8.16 -11.58
C TYR A 68 8.37 9.18 -12.24
N GLN A 69 7.98 10.25 -11.51
CA GLN A 69 7.08 11.31 -11.97
C GLN A 69 5.76 10.73 -12.52
N TRP A 70 5.14 9.83 -11.75
CA TRP A 70 3.91 9.15 -12.14
C TRP A 70 2.75 10.10 -12.35
N GLU A 71 1.95 9.82 -13.38
CA GLU A 71 0.71 10.54 -13.62
C GLU A 71 -0.27 10.35 -12.44
N GLN A 72 -0.97 11.43 -12.09
CA GLN A 72 -1.96 11.48 -11.02
C GLN A 72 -3.21 12.21 -11.49
N CYS A 73 -4.35 11.92 -10.87
CA CYS A 73 -5.59 12.67 -11.07
C CYS A 73 -6.38 12.76 -9.76
N GLU A 74 -7.30 13.72 -9.68
CA GLU A 74 -8.00 14.13 -8.44
C GLU A 74 -8.81 13.01 -7.77
N LYS A 75 -9.18 11.96 -8.53
CA LYS A 75 -9.88 10.76 -8.04
C LYS A 75 -9.18 9.47 -8.47
N GLY A 76 -7.87 9.55 -8.64
CA GLY A 76 -7.04 8.42 -9.02
C GLY A 76 -6.34 7.78 -7.84
N ASN A 77 -6.05 6.50 -7.96
CA ASN A 77 -5.10 5.80 -7.11
C ASN A 77 -4.11 5.00 -7.95
N TRP A 78 -2.93 4.77 -7.38
CA TRP A 78 -1.98 3.84 -7.98
C TRP A 78 -2.23 2.41 -7.52
N GLU A 79 -1.95 1.48 -8.42
CA GLU A 79 -1.93 0.05 -8.13
C GLU A 79 -0.65 -0.57 -8.69
N ILE A 80 -0.11 -1.55 -7.98
CA ILE A 80 1.02 -2.36 -8.45
C ILE A 80 0.54 -3.77 -8.80
N ASN A 81 1.02 -4.30 -9.92
CA ASN A 81 0.94 -5.73 -10.21
C ASN A 81 2.21 -6.42 -9.69
N PHE A 82 2.10 -7.15 -8.59
CA PHE A 82 3.24 -7.84 -7.97
C PHE A 82 3.87 -8.95 -8.84
N SER A 83 3.17 -9.42 -9.87
CA SER A 83 3.70 -10.43 -10.80
C SER A 83 4.52 -9.83 -11.95
N THR A 84 4.24 -8.58 -12.34
CA THR A 84 4.86 -7.94 -13.51
C THR A 84 5.66 -6.67 -13.19
N ASN A 85 5.58 -6.20 -11.93
CA ASN A 85 6.18 -4.96 -11.43
C ASN A 85 5.58 -3.69 -12.07
N GLU A 86 4.48 -3.84 -12.81
CA GLU A 86 3.79 -2.74 -13.49
C GLU A 86 2.99 -1.89 -12.51
N ILE A 87 2.97 -0.59 -12.77
CA ILE A 87 2.25 0.42 -12.00
C ILE A 87 1.14 0.99 -12.86
N TYR A 88 -0.05 1.04 -12.30
CA TYR A 88 -1.26 1.48 -12.95
C TYR A 88 -1.86 2.68 -12.23
N LEU A 89 -2.36 3.65 -12.99
CA LEU A 89 -3.29 4.66 -12.49
C LEU A 89 -4.71 4.15 -12.73
N VAL A 90 -5.48 4.03 -11.65
CA VAL A 90 -6.89 3.65 -11.66
C VAL A 90 -7.72 4.86 -11.27
N TYR A 91 -8.73 5.19 -12.06
CA TYR A 91 -9.56 6.38 -11.83
C TYR A 91 -10.95 6.22 -12.43
N GLU A 92 -11.90 7.01 -11.93
CA GLU A 92 -13.25 7.10 -12.50
C GLU A 92 -13.32 8.23 -13.53
N GLU A 93 -13.79 7.90 -14.74
CA GLU A 93 -14.19 8.84 -15.79
C GLU A 93 -15.72 8.99 -15.85
#